data_AF-A0A2G5B913-F1
#
_entry.id   AF-A0A2G5B913-F1
#
_cell.length_a   1.000
_cell.length_b   1.000
_cell.length_c   1.000
_cell.angle_alpha   90.00
_cell.angle_beta   90.00
_cell.angle_gamma   90.00
#
_symmetry.space_group_name_H-M   'P 1'
#
loop_
_entity.id
_entity.type
_entity.pdbx_description
1 polymer ?
#
loop_
_entity_poly.entity_id
_entity_poly.type
_entity_poly.pdbx_seq_one_letter_code
_entity_poly.pdbx_strand_id
1 'polypeptide(L)' 'RANHYTILGVTPTATLSEVKSAFYKSSMKWHPDRNEGSEEAHKRFLKISEAYSVLSNEQRRGAYDRSL' A
#
# COMPACT_ATOMS: atom_id res chain seq x y z
N ARG A 1 -0.14 15.64 -0.80
CA ARG A 1 -1.01 14.71 -0.03
C ARG A 1 -0.53 13.30 -0.32
N ALA A 2 -0.24 12.47 0.69
CA ALA A 2 0.07 11.06 0.47
C ALA A 2 -1.23 10.31 0.17
N ASN A 3 -1.32 9.68 -0.99
CA ASN A 3 -2.44 8.83 -1.40
C ASN A 3 -2.01 7.35 -1.41
N HIS A 4 -2.96 6.41 -1.46
CA HIS A 4 -2.65 4.98 -1.45
C HIS A 4 -1.69 4.55 -2.57
N TYR A 5 -1.77 5.18 -3.75
CA TYR A 5 -0.86 4.94 -4.87
C TYR A 5 0.60 5.29 -4.53
N THR A 6 0.84 6.49 -3.96
CA THR A 6 2.17 6.93 -3.52
C THR A 6 2.71 6.13 -2.34
N ILE A 7 1.83 5.63 -1.46
CA ILE A 7 2.21 4.78 -0.32
C ILE A 7 2.74 3.43 -0.83
N LEU A 8 2.06 2.83 -1.80
CA LEU A 8 2.49 1.58 -2.43
C LEU A 8 3.58 1.79 -3.48
N GLY A 9 3.83 3.03 -3.92
CA GLY A 9 4.81 3.35 -4.95
C GLY A 9 4.38 2.92 -6.35
N VAL A 10 3.07 2.96 -6.62
CA VAL A 10 2.47 2.57 -7.90
C VAL A 10 1.72 3.75 -8.54
N THR A 11 1.46 3.67 -9.84
CA THR A 11 0.67 4.69 -10.54
C THR A 11 -0.83 4.43 -10.37
N PRO A 12 -1.69 5.46 -10.55
CA PRO A 12 -3.14 5.28 -10.62
C PRO A 12 -3.60 4.36 -11.76
N THR A 13 -2.75 4.13 -12.76
CA THR A 13 -2.99 3.21 -13.88
C THR A 13 -2.49 1.79 -13.62
N ALA A 14 -1.86 1.54 -12.46
CA ALA A 14 -1.29 0.23 -12.14
C ALA A 14 -2.37 -0.86 -12.09
N THR A 15 -2.05 -2.02 -12.63
CA THR A 15 -2.88 -3.22 -12.58
C THR A 15 -2.94 -3.81 -11.17
N LEU A 16 -3.92 -4.66 -10.89
CA LEU A 16 -4.00 -5.37 -9.60
C LEU A 16 -2.74 -6.20 -9.31
N SER A 17 -2.11 -6.76 -10.35
CA SER A 17 -0.86 -7.51 -10.24
C SER A 17 0.31 -6.63 -9.78
N GLU A 18 0.42 -5.42 -10.33
CA GLU A 18 1.44 -4.44 -9.92
C GLU A 18 1.21 -3.95 -8.50
N VAL A 19 -0.05 -3.68 -8.13
CA VAL A 19 -0.45 -3.32 -6.75
C VAL A 19 -0.04 -4.41 -5.77
N LYS A 20 -0.33 -5.68 -6.08
CA LYS A 20 0.05 -6.84 -5.24
C LYS A 20 1.56 -7.01 -5.14
N SER A 21 2.28 -6.85 -6.24
CA SER A 21 3.74 -6.95 -6.28
C SER A 21 4.40 -5.85 -5.46
N ALA A 22 3.89 -4.62 -5.56
CA ALA A 22 4.36 -3.47 -4.80
C ALA A 22 4.08 -3.61 -3.30
N PHE A 23 2.91 -4.14 -2.93
CA PHE A 23 2.58 -4.50 -1.55
C PHE A 23 3.56 -5.54 -0.99
N TYR A 24 3.85 -6.62 -1.73
CA TYR A 24 4.81 -7.64 -1.30
C TYR A 24 6.20 -7.05 -1.07
N LYS A 25 6.71 -6.28 -2.04
CA LYS A 25 8.03 -5.64 -1.95
C LYS A 25 8.13 -4.69 -0.76
N SER A 26 7.09 -3.89 -0.54
CA SER A 26 7.04 -2.93 0.55
C SER A 26 6.85 -3.61 1.91
N SER A 27 6.02 -4.65 1.98
CA SER A 27 5.83 -5.45 3.19
C SER A 27 7.10 -6.15 3.62
N MET A 28 7.89 -6.71 2.70
CA MET A 28 9.19 -7.31 3.03
C MET A 28 10.20 -6.26 3.52
N LYS A 29 10.13 -5.03 3.01
CA LYS A 29 11.02 -3.94 3.42
C LYS A 29 10.71 -3.45 4.84
N TRP A 30 9.42 -3.33 5.17
CA TRP A 30 8.93 -2.75 6.43
C TRP A 30 8.36 -3.79 7.39
N HIS A 31 8.61 -5.08 7.15
CA HIS A 31 8.06 -6.17 7.95
C HIS A 31 8.52 -6.03 9.41
N PRO A 32 7.63 -6.24 10.41
CA PRO A 32 8.00 -6.19 11.82
C PRO A 32 9.17 -7.12 12.16
N ASP A 33 9.17 -8.37 11.66
CA ASP A 33 10.27 -9.33 11.90
C ASP A 33 11.65 -8.83 11.46
N ARG A 34 11.73 -7.92 10.47
CA ARG A 34 13.01 -7.39 9.98
C ARG A 34 13.33 -6.01 10.53
N ASN A 35 12.36 -5.37 11.17
CA ASN A 35 12.43 -4.00 11.68
C ASN A 35 11.91 -3.97 13.13
N GLU A 36 12.34 -4.95 13.94
CA GLU A 36 11.91 -5.07 15.33
C GLU A 36 12.24 -3.77 16.09
N GLY A 37 11.25 -3.23 16.81
CA GLY A 37 11.39 -2.01 17.60
C GLY A 37 11.34 -0.69 16.80
N SER A 38 11.21 -0.71 15.46
CA SER A 38 11.03 0.52 14.69
C SER A 38 9.55 0.92 14.60
N GLU A 39 9.17 1.97 15.32
CA GLU A 39 7.85 2.58 15.17
C GLU A 39 7.60 3.09 13.75
N GLU A 40 8.63 3.60 13.07
CA GLU A 40 8.52 4.08 11.68
C GLU A 40 8.18 2.94 10.73
N ALA A 41 8.83 1.78 10.89
CA ALA A 41 8.53 0.61 10.09
C ALA A 41 7.09 0.13 10.34
N HIS A 42 6.66 0.10 11.60
CA HIS A 42 5.28 -0.23 11.96
C HIS A 42 4.26 0.74 11.33
N LYS A 43 4.48 2.05 11.49
CA LYS A 43 3.63 3.10 10.89
C LYS A 43 3.58 2.99 9.36
N ARG A 44 4.70 2.68 8.71
CA ARG A 44 4.74 2.45 7.25
C ARG A 44 4.01 1.18 6.85
N PHE A 45 4.22 0.08 7.56
CA PHE A 45 3.57 -1.19 7.31
C PHE A 45 2.05 -1.08 7.39
N LEU A 46 1.52 -0.39 8.41
CA LEU A 46 0.09 -0.09 8.54
C LEU A 46 -0.45 0.66 7.32
N LYS A 47 0.23 1.74 6.89
CA LYS A 47 -0.15 2.52 5.71
C LYS A 47 -0.13 1.67 4.42
N ILE A 48 0.87 0.81 4.26
CA ILE A 48 1.01 -0.09 3.12
C ILE A 48 -0.15 -1.10 3.08
N SER A 49 -0.51 -1.68 4.23
CA SER A 49 -1.62 -2.61 4.38
C SER A 49 -2.96 -1.95 4.07
N GLU A 50 -3.20 -0.75 4.61
CA GLU A 50 -4.40 0.05 4.33
C GLU A 50 -4.52 0.38 2.83
N ALA A 51 -3.44 0.88 2.22
CA ALA A 51 -3.40 1.20 0.81
C ALA A 51 -3.71 -0.03 -0.07
N TYR A 52 -3.13 -1.19 0.28
CA TYR A 52 -3.41 -2.44 -0.43
C TYR A 52 -4.85 -2.91 -0.25
N SER A 53 -5.43 -2.80 0.95
CA SER A 53 -6.82 -3.17 1.23
C SER A 53 -7.83 -2.42 0.35
N VAL A 54 -7.50 -1.18 -0.03
CA VAL A 54 -8.31 -0.35 -0.94
C VAL A 54 -7.99 -0.64 -2.41
N LEU A 55 -6.71 -0.63 -2.80
CA LEU A 55 -6.30 -0.73 -4.21
C LEU A 55 -6.36 -2.15 -4.81
N SER A 56 -6.35 -3.19 -3.96
CA SER A 56 -6.41 -4.59 -4.40
C SER A 56 -7.80 -5.06 -4.85
N ASN A 57 -8.84 -4.26 -4.59
CA ASN A 57 -10.20 -4.55 -4.98
C ASN A 57 -10.71 -3.44 -5.90
N GLU A 58 -11.15 -3.80 -7.10
CA GLU A 58 -11.57 -2.82 -8.13
C GLU A 58 -12.75 -1.96 -7.67
N GLN A 59 -13.70 -2.52 -6.92
CA GLN A 59 -14.85 -1.78 -6.39
C GLN A 59 -14.43 -0.76 -5.33
N ARG A 60 -13.56 -1.15 -4.39
CA ARG A 60 -13.05 -0.26 -3.33
C ARG A 60 -12.12 0.81 -3.91
N ARG A 61 -11.27 0.42 -4.86
CA ARG A 61 -10.42 1.32 -5.63
C ARG A 61 -11.26 2.34 -6.40
N GLY A 62 -12.28 1.90 -7.11
CA GLY A 62 -13.18 2.80 -7.84
C GLY A 62 -13.93 3.77 -6.91
N ALA A 63 -14.33 3.33 -5.72
CA ALA A 63 -14.93 4.22 -4.71
C ALA A 63 -13.92 5.25 -4.18
N TYR A 64 -12.69 4.81 -3.89
CA TYR A 64 -11.60 5.66 -3.44
C TYR A 64 -11.20 6.69 -4.51
N ASP A 65 -11.10 6.27 -5.77
CA ASP A 65 -10.75 7.13 -6.90
C ASP A 65 -11.80 8.21 -7.14
N ARG A 66 -13.09 7.91 -6.90
CA ARG A 66 -14.18 8.91 -6.95
C ARG A 66 -14.14 9.91 -5.79
N SER A 67 -13.47 9.59 -4.69
CA SER A 67 -13.34 10.44 -3.50
C SER A 67 -12.03 11.23 -3.42
N LEU A 68 -11.13 11.02 -4.39
CA LEU A 68 -9.77 11.59 -4.42
C LEU A 68 -9.75 13.01 -4.97
#